data_AF-A0A7Y3NV06-F1
#
_entry.id   AF-A0A7Y3NV06-F1
#
_cell.length_a   1.000
_cell.length_b   1.000
_cell.length_c   1.000
_cell.angle_alpha   90.00
_cell.angle_beta   90.00
_cell.angle_gamma   90.00
#
_symmetry.space_group_name_H-M   'P 1'
#
loop_
_entity.id
_entity.type
_entity.pdbx_description
1 polymer ?
#
loop_
_entity_poly.entity_id
_entity_poly.type
_entity_poly.pdbx_seq_one_letter_code
_entity_poly.pdbx_strand_id
1 'polypeptide(L)'
;MIDDDFSVIFPAAGTGSRFGGSDKLLTDIGGTTVLQRAVALFTKRRDVRELLVVTAPDRFDCYRKLLAEVLDGKPLHLVAGGTARWESVLHGLRAASIKSQYVAIHDAARPLTPTAVIDAAFAAARMVGAGVPVVAEPATLKRVDESRHIVGTVSRTGIFQAQTPQCFARQALLRAYEKLLNAGELQDITD
;
A
#
# COMPACT_ATOMS: atom_id res chain seq x y z
N MET A 1 1.08 -20.84 -17.40
CA MET A 1 0.72 -19.44 -17.14
C MET A 1 1.78 -18.87 -16.21
N ILE A 2 2.10 -17.58 -16.29
CA ILE A 2 3.05 -16.98 -15.33
C ILE A 2 2.30 -16.96 -14.00
N ASP A 3 2.71 -17.82 -13.08
CA ASP A 3 2.03 -18.00 -11.80
C ASP A 3 2.31 -16.86 -10.83
N ASP A 4 3.24 -15.92 -11.13
CA ASP A 4 3.75 -14.83 -10.26
C ASP A 4 3.72 -13.42 -10.93
N ASP A 5 2.52 -12.90 -11.20
CA ASP A 5 2.31 -11.67 -11.96
C ASP A 5 2.32 -10.35 -11.15
N PHE A 6 2.29 -10.41 -9.81
CA PHE A 6 2.29 -9.23 -8.92
C PHE A 6 3.62 -9.00 -8.20
N SER A 7 4.06 -7.75 -8.12
CA SER A 7 4.95 -7.27 -7.05
C SER A 7 4.14 -6.52 -5.99
N VAL A 8 4.38 -6.78 -4.71
CA VAL A 8 3.66 -6.10 -3.61
C VAL A 8 4.54 -5.03 -3.01
N ILE A 9 4.04 -3.80 -2.95
CA ILE A 9 4.73 -2.62 -2.42
C ILE A 9 4.08 -2.25 -1.09
N PHE A 10 4.90 -2.11 -0.04
CA PHE A 10 4.48 -1.67 1.28
C PHE A 10 5.08 -0.30 1.59
N PRO A 11 4.33 0.81 1.42
CA PRO A 11 4.75 2.12 1.88
C PRO A 11 4.83 2.12 3.41
N ALA A 12 6.05 2.20 3.93
CA ALA A 12 6.39 2.06 5.35
C ALA A 12 7.31 3.18 5.87
N ALA A 13 7.58 4.21 5.05
CA ALA A 13 8.43 5.35 5.42
C ALA A 13 7.74 6.36 6.36
N GLY A 14 6.47 6.15 6.70
CA GLY A 14 5.73 7.02 7.60
C GLY A 14 6.34 7.06 9.02
N THR A 15 6.32 8.24 9.63
CA THR A 15 6.87 8.47 10.98
C THR A 15 5.94 8.01 12.11
N GLY A 16 4.69 7.65 11.81
CA GLY A 16 3.74 7.24 12.84
C GLY A 16 3.40 8.37 13.82
N SER A 17 3.48 9.64 13.39
CA SER A 17 3.29 10.82 14.27
C SER A 17 2.00 10.78 15.11
N ARG A 18 0.91 10.26 14.56
CA ARG A 18 -0.38 10.07 15.26
C ARG A 18 -0.38 8.93 16.29
N PHE A 19 0.67 8.11 16.31
CA PHE A 19 0.86 6.95 17.18
C PHE A 19 1.87 7.22 18.31
N GLY A 20 2.13 8.50 18.62
CA GLY A 20 3.02 8.87 19.73
C GLY A 20 4.52 8.82 19.40
N GLY A 21 4.90 8.79 18.13
CA GLY A 21 6.30 8.91 17.68
C GLY A 21 7.11 7.61 17.68
N SER A 22 6.52 6.49 18.08
CA SER A 22 7.12 5.16 17.90
C SER A 22 6.75 4.56 16.54
N ASP A 23 7.60 3.68 16.02
CA ASP A 23 7.29 2.95 14.78
C ASP A 23 6.17 1.95 15.04
N LYS A 24 4.94 2.37 14.72
CA LYS A 24 3.72 1.55 14.84
C LYS A 24 3.81 0.20 14.12
N LEU A 25 4.67 0.07 13.12
CA LEU A 25 4.82 -1.16 12.35
C LEU A 25 5.57 -2.23 13.17
N LEU A 26 6.35 -1.82 14.16
CA LEU A 26 7.03 -2.69 15.13
C LEU A 26 6.15 -3.05 16.34
N THR A 27 4.94 -2.50 16.45
CA THR A 27 4.03 -2.86 17.55
C THR A 27 3.69 -4.34 17.48
N ASP A 28 3.92 -5.03 18.59
CA ASP A 28 3.54 -6.43 18.76
C ASP A 28 2.03 -6.56 18.96
N ILE A 29 1.41 -7.47 18.22
CA ILE A 29 0.02 -7.86 18.42
C ILE A 29 0.00 -9.37 18.51
N GLY A 30 0.00 -9.92 19.72
CA GLY A 30 -0.07 -11.35 19.97
C GLY A 30 1.16 -12.13 19.47
N GLY A 31 2.36 -11.62 19.77
CA GLY A 31 3.64 -12.28 19.46
C GLY A 31 4.09 -12.15 18.00
N THR A 32 3.49 -11.23 17.24
CA THR A 32 3.92 -10.91 15.89
C THR A 32 3.68 -9.43 15.63
N THR A 33 4.68 -8.76 15.07
CA THR A 33 4.58 -7.34 14.77
C THR A 33 3.55 -7.05 13.67
N VAL A 34 3.00 -5.83 13.67
CA VAL A 34 2.11 -5.34 12.61
C VAL A 34 2.73 -5.55 11.22
N LEU A 35 4.02 -5.22 11.06
CA LEU A 35 4.73 -5.38 9.78
C LEU A 35 4.83 -6.84 9.35
N GLN A 36 5.26 -7.73 10.26
CA GLN A 36 5.36 -9.17 9.97
C GLN A 36 4.00 -9.73 9.54
N ARG A 37 2.92 -9.39 10.25
CA ARG A 37 1.56 -9.84 9.92
C ARG A 37 1.13 -9.33 8.54
N ALA A 38 1.35 -8.05 8.22
CA ALA A 38 0.99 -7.48 6.93
C ALA A 38 1.76 -8.10 5.76
N VAL A 39 3.07 -8.32 5.93
CA VAL A 39 3.92 -8.95 4.89
C VAL A 39 3.55 -10.43 4.70
N ALA A 40 3.28 -11.16 5.79
CA ALA A 40 2.92 -12.58 5.75
C ALA A 40 1.64 -12.88 4.95
N LEU A 41 0.76 -11.90 4.73
CA LEU A 41 -0.41 -12.04 3.86
C LEU A 41 -0.05 -12.41 2.41
N PHE A 42 1.18 -12.11 1.98
CA PHE A 42 1.61 -12.23 0.59
C PHE A 42 2.74 -13.24 0.37
N THR A 43 3.37 -13.76 1.44
CA THR A 43 4.58 -14.60 1.32
C THR A 43 4.30 -15.97 0.74
N LYS A 44 3.16 -16.59 1.08
CA LYS A 44 2.74 -17.91 0.59
C LYS A 44 1.99 -17.88 -0.74
N ARG A 45 1.74 -16.70 -1.28
CA ARG A 45 0.99 -16.52 -2.52
C ARG A 45 1.87 -16.84 -3.73
N ARG A 46 1.39 -17.72 -4.62
CA ARG A 46 2.11 -18.05 -5.86
C ARG A 46 2.09 -16.88 -6.84
N ASP A 47 0.97 -16.15 -6.88
CA ASP A 47 0.75 -14.94 -7.70
C ASP A 47 1.53 -13.70 -7.28
N VAL A 48 2.33 -13.80 -6.22
CA VAL A 48 3.25 -12.75 -5.79
C VAL A 48 4.69 -13.15 -6.13
N ARG A 49 5.35 -12.35 -6.96
CA ARG A 49 6.77 -12.52 -7.33
C ARG A 49 7.71 -12.14 -6.20
N GLU A 50 7.45 -11.00 -5.58
CA GLU A 50 8.38 -10.34 -4.66
C GLU A 50 7.64 -9.33 -3.78
N LEU A 51 8.30 -8.94 -2.69
CA LEU A 51 7.82 -7.99 -1.71
C LEU A 51 8.79 -6.80 -1.66
N LEU A 52 8.27 -5.58 -1.70
CA LEU A 52 9.05 -4.36 -1.61
C LEU A 52 8.57 -3.57 -0.40
N VAL A 53 9.41 -3.44 0.63
CA VAL A 53 9.10 -2.59 1.79
C VAL A 53 9.85 -1.27 1.61
N VAL A 54 9.09 -0.20 1.43
CA VAL A 54 9.61 1.13 1.17
C VAL A 54 9.69 1.91 2.48
N THR A 55 10.89 2.11 3.01
CA THR A 55 11.11 2.64 4.35
C THR A 55 12.35 3.54 4.42
N ALA A 56 12.61 4.15 5.57
CA ALA A 56 13.82 4.94 5.78
C ALA A 56 15.07 4.03 5.82
N PRO A 57 16.22 4.43 5.21
CA PRO A 57 17.41 3.59 5.13
C PRO A 57 17.96 3.11 6.48
N ASP A 58 17.83 3.92 7.52
CA ASP A 58 18.22 3.58 8.90
C ASP A 58 17.41 2.41 9.50
N ARG A 59 16.22 2.13 8.96
CA ARG A 59 15.37 0.98 9.35
C ARG A 59 15.69 -0.30 8.60
N PHE A 60 16.55 -0.28 7.57
CA PHE A 60 16.72 -1.41 6.68
C PHE A 60 17.20 -2.67 7.41
N ASP A 61 18.21 -2.55 8.26
CA ASP A 61 18.76 -3.72 8.97
C ASP A 61 17.77 -4.28 9.98
N CYS A 62 17.02 -3.40 10.65
CA CYS A 62 15.94 -3.80 11.56
C CYS A 62 14.85 -4.59 10.83
N TYR A 63 14.32 -4.03 9.74
CA TYR A 63 13.23 -4.65 8.98
C TYR A 63 13.68 -5.92 8.28
N ARG A 64 14.93 -5.99 7.78
CA ARG A 64 15.49 -7.20 7.18
C ARG A 64 15.51 -8.36 8.17
N LYS A 65 16.02 -8.10 9.39
CA LYS A 65 16.06 -9.11 10.46
C LYS A 65 14.66 -9.54 10.87
N LEU A 66 13.77 -8.57 11.10
CA LEU A 66 12.39 -8.82 11.52
C LEU A 66 11.60 -9.66 10.51
N LEU A 67 11.75 -9.37 9.21
CA LEU A 67 10.97 -10.02 8.17
C LEU A 67 11.52 -11.39 7.76
N ALA A 68 12.79 -11.70 8.04
CA ALA A 68 13.41 -12.97 7.67
C ALA A 68 12.60 -14.19 8.16
N GLU A 69 11.90 -14.06 9.29
CA GLU A 69 11.09 -15.13 9.90
C GLU A 69 9.80 -15.44 9.12
N VAL A 70 9.30 -14.52 8.30
CA VAL A 70 7.99 -14.65 7.64
C VAL A 70 8.06 -14.78 6.11
N LEU A 71 9.22 -14.56 5.51
CA LEU A 71 9.36 -14.48 4.04
C LEU A 71 9.04 -15.79 3.31
N ASP A 72 9.24 -16.95 3.94
CA ASP A 72 8.99 -18.27 3.32
C ASP A 72 9.62 -18.41 1.92
N GLY A 73 10.87 -17.94 1.78
CA GLY A 73 11.61 -17.93 0.51
C GLY A 73 11.20 -16.85 -0.50
N LYS A 74 10.20 -16.02 -0.20
CA LYS A 74 9.79 -14.90 -1.07
C LYS A 74 10.87 -13.82 -1.11
N PRO A 75 11.28 -13.33 -2.30
CA PRO A 75 12.22 -12.22 -2.42
C PRO A 75 11.71 -10.96 -1.72
N LEU A 76 12.58 -10.35 -0.92
CA LEU A 76 12.32 -9.08 -0.22
C LEU A 76 13.31 -8.01 -0.71
N HIS A 77 12.77 -6.85 -1.07
CA HIS A 77 13.52 -5.65 -1.39
C HIS A 77 13.21 -4.56 -0.38
N LEU A 78 14.24 -3.97 0.21
CA LEU A 78 14.13 -2.77 1.03
C LEU A 78 14.49 -1.57 0.15
N VAL A 79 13.56 -0.63 0.03
CA VAL A 79 13.67 0.51 -0.88
C VAL A 79 13.59 1.79 -0.08
N ALA A 80 14.42 2.78 -0.41
CA ALA A 80 14.40 4.06 0.27
C ALA A 80 13.09 4.80 -0.04
N GLY A 81 12.36 5.22 0.99
CA GLY A 81 11.17 6.04 0.85
C GLY A 81 11.47 7.47 0.41
N GLY A 82 10.42 8.16 -0.02
CA GLY A 82 10.46 9.60 -0.29
C GLY A 82 9.87 10.42 0.86
N THR A 83 9.78 11.74 0.66
CA THR A 83 9.24 12.68 1.65
C THR A 83 7.71 12.64 1.72
N ALA A 84 7.07 12.22 0.64
CA ALA A 84 5.63 12.00 0.53
C ALA A 84 5.27 10.52 0.30
N ARG A 85 4.00 10.18 0.50
CA ARG A 85 3.49 8.82 0.28
C ARG A 85 3.63 8.42 -1.19
N TRP A 86 3.21 9.28 -2.12
CA TRP A 86 3.31 9.03 -3.56
C TRP A 86 4.76 8.83 -4.02
N GLU A 87 5.74 9.55 -3.44
CA GLU A 87 7.16 9.36 -3.75
C GLU A 87 7.63 7.97 -3.34
N SER A 88 7.24 7.53 -2.13
CA SER A 88 7.55 6.20 -1.63
C SER A 88 6.92 5.11 -2.50
N VAL A 89 5.67 5.28 -2.91
CA VAL A 89 5.01 4.35 -3.85
C VAL A 89 5.75 4.32 -5.19
N LEU A 90 6.11 5.48 -5.74
CA LEU A 90 6.85 5.57 -7.00
C LEU A 90 8.24 4.92 -6.92
N HIS A 91 8.96 5.07 -5.81
CA HIS A 91 10.24 4.38 -5.58
C HIS A 91 10.06 2.87 -5.56
N GLY A 92 9.05 2.37 -4.84
CA GLY A 92 8.69 0.95 -4.85
C GLY A 92 8.31 0.47 -6.26
N LEU A 93 7.51 1.24 -6.99
CA LEU A 93 7.07 0.93 -8.34
C LEU A 93 8.24 0.83 -9.34
N ARG A 94 9.22 1.73 -9.21
CA ARG A 94 10.46 1.71 -10.03
C ARG A 94 11.37 0.54 -9.67
N ALA A 95 11.43 0.17 -8.39
CA ALA A 95 12.20 -0.98 -7.91
C ALA A 95 11.54 -2.33 -8.23
N ALA A 96 10.21 -2.36 -8.41
CA ALA A 96 9.48 -3.57 -8.75
C ALA A 96 9.93 -4.15 -10.09
N SER A 97 10.11 -5.47 -10.11
CA SER A 97 10.54 -6.29 -11.23
C SER A 97 9.83 -5.94 -12.51
N ILE A 98 10.62 -5.82 -13.59
CA ILE A 98 10.08 -5.55 -14.93
C ILE A 98 9.20 -6.71 -15.43
N LYS A 99 9.34 -7.90 -14.83
CA LYS A 99 8.59 -9.10 -15.18
C LYS A 99 7.19 -9.12 -14.55
N SER A 100 6.93 -8.27 -13.57
CA SER A 100 5.61 -8.16 -12.95
C SER A 100 4.67 -7.36 -13.86
N GLN A 101 3.52 -7.94 -14.18
CA GLN A 101 2.50 -7.29 -14.99
C GLN A 101 1.67 -6.32 -14.14
N TYR A 102 1.51 -6.64 -12.86
CA TYR A 102 0.74 -5.89 -11.90
C TYR A 102 1.58 -5.52 -10.68
N VAL A 103 1.14 -4.48 -9.98
CA VAL A 103 1.61 -4.12 -8.65
C VAL A 103 0.43 -4.04 -7.69
N ALA A 104 0.67 -4.40 -6.44
CA ALA A 104 -0.28 -4.24 -5.35
C ALA A 104 0.34 -3.34 -4.29
N ILE A 105 -0.25 -2.18 -4.03
CA ILE A 105 0.18 -1.25 -3.00
C ILE A 105 -0.62 -1.56 -1.74
N HIS A 106 0.05 -2.07 -0.71
CA HIS A 106 -0.55 -2.50 0.54
C HIS A 106 -0.03 -1.67 1.71
N ASP A 107 -0.93 -1.14 2.54
CA ASP A 107 -0.48 -0.41 3.73
C ASP A 107 0.10 -1.42 4.74
N ALA A 108 1.37 -1.25 5.11
CA ALA A 108 2.02 -2.06 6.14
C ALA A 108 1.29 -2.01 7.50
N ALA A 109 0.47 -0.98 7.71
CA ALA A 109 -0.35 -0.81 8.92
C ALA A 109 -1.68 -1.59 8.89
N ARG A 110 -1.95 -2.41 7.86
CA ARG A 110 -3.18 -3.22 7.71
C ARG A 110 -2.87 -4.72 7.75
N PRO A 111 -2.59 -5.28 8.95
CA PRO A 111 -2.12 -6.66 9.10
C PRO A 111 -3.19 -7.75 8.96
N LEU A 112 -4.47 -7.38 8.90
CA LEU A 112 -5.60 -8.33 8.99
C LEU A 112 -6.49 -8.32 7.74
N THR A 113 -5.91 -8.02 6.57
CA THR A 113 -6.68 -7.97 5.33
C THR A 113 -7.09 -9.39 4.92
N PRO A 114 -8.41 -9.68 4.78
CA PRO A 114 -8.86 -11.02 4.45
C PRO A 114 -8.35 -11.48 3.08
N THR A 115 -7.99 -12.76 2.95
CA THR A 115 -7.52 -13.34 1.68
C THR A 115 -8.50 -13.12 0.53
N ALA A 116 -9.80 -13.28 0.78
CA ALA A 116 -10.84 -13.04 -0.23
C ALA A 116 -10.85 -11.60 -0.78
N VAL A 117 -10.46 -10.62 0.04
CA VAL A 117 -10.33 -9.21 -0.41
C VAL A 117 -9.12 -9.04 -1.32
N ILE A 118 -8.00 -9.66 -0.97
CA ILE A 118 -6.78 -9.65 -1.80
C ILE A 118 -7.06 -10.34 -3.14
N ASP A 119 -7.71 -11.50 -3.11
CA ASP A 119 -8.06 -12.28 -4.31
C ASP A 119 -8.97 -11.46 -5.24
N ALA A 120 -9.99 -10.80 -4.70
CA ALA A 120 -10.88 -9.94 -5.48
C ALA A 120 -10.16 -8.73 -6.09
N ALA A 121 -9.24 -8.09 -5.35
CA ALA A 121 -8.46 -6.97 -5.86
C ALA A 121 -7.52 -7.39 -7.00
N PHE A 122 -6.85 -8.54 -6.86
CA PHE A 122 -5.97 -9.09 -7.89
C PHE A 122 -6.77 -9.49 -9.13
N ALA A 123 -7.93 -10.14 -8.95
CA ALA A 123 -8.82 -10.50 -10.05
C ALA A 123 -9.33 -9.26 -10.81
N ALA A 124 -9.74 -8.21 -10.10
CA ALA A 124 -10.15 -6.95 -10.71
C ALA A 124 -9.03 -6.32 -11.53
N ALA A 125 -7.81 -6.25 -10.97
CA ALA A 125 -6.65 -5.74 -11.70
C ALA A 125 -6.34 -6.54 -12.96
N ARG A 126 -6.45 -7.88 -12.93
CA ARG A 126 -6.29 -8.72 -14.13
C ARG A 126 -7.37 -8.49 -15.17
N MET A 127 -8.59 -8.19 -14.75
CA MET A 127 -9.74 -8.06 -15.64
C MET A 127 -9.81 -6.69 -16.33
N VAL A 128 -9.55 -5.60 -15.58
CA VAL A 128 -9.73 -4.23 -16.08
C VAL A 128 -8.51 -3.32 -15.90
N GLY A 129 -7.39 -3.86 -15.42
CA GLY A 129 -6.15 -3.12 -15.23
C GLY A 129 -6.03 -2.39 -13.88
N ALA A 130 -7.08 -2.38 -13.06
CA ALA A 130 -7.05 -1.82 -11.71
C ALA A 130 -8.07 -2.49 -10.76
N GLY A 131 -7.81 -2.47 -9.46
CA GLY A 131 -8.70 -2.98 -8.43
C GLY A 131 -8.43 -2.35 -7.07
N VAL A 132 -9.44 -1.75 -6.45
CA VAL A 132 -9.34 -1.10 -5.13
C VAL A 132 -10.46 -1.64 -4.24
N PRO A 133 -10.13 -2.29 -3.11
CA PRO A 133 -11.13 -2.64 -2.12
C PRO A 133 -11.68 -1.38 -1.46
N VAL A 134 -13.00 -1.35 -1.26
CA VAL A 134 -13.69 -0.21 -0.67
C VAL A 134 -14.73 -0.66 0.35
N VAL A 135 -14.99 0.20 1.34
CA VAL A 135 -16.10 0.01 2.30
C VAL A 135 -17.00 1.24 2.29
N ALA A 136 -18.31 1.05 2.40
CA ALA A 136 -19.25 2.18 2.40
C ALA A 136 -19.01 3.09 3.61
N GLU A 137 -19.08 4.41 3.42
CA GLU A 137 -18.91 5.39 4.51
C GLU A 137 -20.06 5.29 5.53
N PRO A 138 -19.81 4.84 6.78
CA PRO A 138 -20.88 4.71 7.77
C PRO A 138 -21.15 6.01 8.53
N ALA A 139 -20.24 6.98 8.53
CA ALA A 139 -20.42 8.23 9.26
C ALA A 139 -21.27 9.23 8.46
N THR A 140 -21.88 10.18 9.17
CA THR A 140 -22.44 11.37 8.53
C THR A 140 -21.30 12.31 8.20
N LEU A 141 -21.13 12.65 6.93
CA LEU A 141 -20.10 13.58 6.49
C LEU A 141 -20.58 15.02 6.61
N LYS A 142 -19.73 15.90 7.16
CA LYS A 142 -19.96 17.34 7.24
C LYS A 142 -18.95 18.07 6.37
N ARG A 143 -19.43 19.07 5.63
CA ARG A 143 -18.56 20.04 4.95
C ARG A 143 -18.24 21.15 5.95
N VAL A 144 -16.97 21.50 6.05
CA VAL A 144 -16.49 22.60 6.89
C VAL A 144 -15.84 23.67 6.04
N ASP A 145 -15.98 24.93 6.45
CA ASP A 145 -15.27 26.06 5.84
C ASP A 145 -13.86 26.24 6.43
N GLU A 146 -13.13 27.25 5.95
CA GLU A 146 -11.79 27.60 6.43
C GLU A 146 -11.77 27.98 7.92
N SER A 147 -12.88 28.49 8.44
CA SER A 147 -13.06 28.83 9.87
C SER A 147 -13.47 27.62 10.73
N ARG A 148 -13.53 26.42 10.15
CA ARG A 148 -13.94 25.15 10.78
C ARG A 148 -15.40 25.14 11.26
N HIS A 149 -16.27 25.93 10.65
CA HIS A 149 -17.71 25.85 10.89
C HIS A 149 -18.35 24.83 9.95
N ILE A 150 -19.37 24.11 10.44
CA ILE A 150 -20.16 23.19 9.62
C ILE A 150 -21.04 24.03 8.68
N VAL A 151 -20.80 23.90 7.38
CA VAL A 151 -21.57 24.59 6.33
C VAL A 151 -22.57 23.68 5.61
N GLY A 152 -22.53 22.37 5.89
CA GLY A 152 -23.51 21.45 5.33
C GLY A 152 -23.25 19.98 5.65
N THR A 153 -24.21 19.14 5.27
CA THR A 153 -24.08 17.68 5.30
C THR A 153 -23.80 17.17 3.89
N VAL A 154 -22.81 16.30 3.73
CA VAL A 154 -22.52 15.64 2.45
C VAL A 154 -23.26 14.31 2.42
N SER A 155 -24.01 14.05 1.34
CA SER A 155 -24.65 12.75 1.15
C SER A 155 -23.58 11.68 1.02
N ARG A 156 -23.66 10.64 1.86
CA ARG A 156 -22.76 9.48 1.83
C ARG A 156 -23.15 8.45 0.77
N THR A 157 -24.27 8.63 0.07
CA THR A 157 -24.70 7.74 -1.02
C THR A 157 -23.65 7.75 -2.12
N GLY A 158 -23.10 6.59 -2.45
CA GLY A 158 -22.03 6.46 -3.44
C GLY A 158 -20.64 6.85 -2.94
N ILE A 159 -20.47 7.14 -1.64
CA ILE A 159 -19.17 7.45 -1.04
C ILE A 159 -18.63 6.22 -0.31
N PHE A 160 -17.40 5.87 -0.64
CA PHE A 160 -16.70 4.73 -0.06
C PHE A 160 -15.31 5.13 0.40
N GLN A 161 -14.82 4.47 1.45
CA GLN A 161 -13.46 4.61 1.94
C GLN A 161 -12.57 3.59 1.25
N ALA A 162 -11.57 4.08 0.51
CA ALA A 162 -10.55 3.25 -0.10
C ALA A 162 -9.75 2.48 0.95
N GLN A 163 -9.50 1.20 0.66
CA GLN A 163 -8.66 0.30 1.45
C GLN A 163 -7.49 -0.20 0.58
N THR A 164 -6.66 -1.08 1.12
CA THR A 164 -5.56 -1.72 0.41
C THR A 164 -5.64 -3.25 0.56
N PRO A 165 -5.10 -4.06 -0.38
CA PRO A 165 -4.20 -3.67 -1.47
C PRO A 165 -4.89 -2.96 -2.63
N GLN A 166 -4.32 -1.84 -3.09
CA GLN A 166 -4.71 -1.21 -4.35
C GLN A 166 -3.85 -1.78 -5.48
N CYS A 167 -4.51 -2.37 -6.47
CA CYS A 167 -3.86 -3.18 -7.49
C CYS A 167 -3.96 -2.49 -8.84
N PHE A 168 -2.86 -2.44 -9.60
CA PHE A 168 -2.81 -1.76 -10.89
C PHE A 168 -1.92 -2.53 -11.87
N ALA A 169 -2.23 -2.44 -13.16
CA ALA A 169 -1.29 -2.79 -14.21
C ALA A 169 -0.05 -1.89 -14.07
N ARG A 170 1.13 -2.52 -13.90
CA ARG A 170 2.39 -1.83 -13.56
C ARG A 170 2.70 -0.70 -14.53
N GLN A 171 2.57 -0.96 -15.83
CA GLN A 171 2.86 0.04 -16.86
C GLN A 171 1.84 1.18 -16.89
N ALA A 172 0.57 0.90 -16.58
CA ALA A 172 -0.46 1.94 -16.54
C ALA A 172 -0.20 2.90 -15.37
N LEU A 173 0.14 2.36 -14.19
CA LEU A 173 0.47 3.17 -13.02
C LEU A 173 1.75 4.01 -13.25
N LEU A 174 2.79 3.44 -13.85
CA LEU A 174 4.00 4.19 -14.21
C LEU A 174 3.69 5.39 -15.11
N ARG A 175 2.86 5.19 -16.15
CA ARG A 175 2.43 6.28 -17.04
C ARG A 175 1.56 7.32 -16.32
N ALA A 176 0.75 6.91 -15.35
CA ALA A 176 -0.05 7.85 -14.55
C ALA A 176 0.86 8.76 -13.72
N TYR A 177 1.86 8.18 -13.02
CA TYR A 177 2.87 8.94 -12.30
C TYR A 177 3.67 9.88 -13.20
N GLU A 178 4.09 9.43 -14.39
CA GLU A 178 4.82 10.26 -15.35
C GLU A 178 4.00 11.48 -15.79
N LYS A 179 2.70 11.29 -16.08
CA LYS A 179 1.80 12.40 -16.42
C LYS A 179 1.68 13.41 -15.29
N LEU A 180 1.46 12.93 -14.06
CA LEU A 180 1.30 13.79 -12.88
C LEU A 180 2.59 14.55 -12.55
N LEU A 181 3.75 13.91 -12.70
CA LEU A 181 5.06 14.55 -12.56
C LEU A 181 5.25 15.68 -13.57
N ASN A 182 4.89 15.44 -14.84
CA ASN A 182 5.00 16.46 -15.90
C ASN A 182 4.02 17.61 -15.70
N ALA A 183 2.85 17.36 -15.10
CA ALA A 183 1.84 18.38 -14.80
C ALA A 183 2.09 19.13 -13.48
N GLY A 184 2.89 18.58 -12.56
CA GLY A 184 3.09 19.14 -11.22
C GLY A 184 1.92 18.88 -10.25
N GLU A 185 1.06 17.89 -10.52
CA GLU A 185 -0.23 17.66 -9.83
C GLU A 185 -0.17 16.52 -8.79
N LEU A 186 0.86 16.49 -7.94
CA LEU A 186 1.11 15.35 -7.03
C LEU A 186 0.70 15.60 -5.57
N GLN A 187 0.28 16.82 -5.21
CA GLN A 187 0.05 17.21 -3.81
C GLN A 187 -1.04 16.39 -3.11
N ASP A 188 -2.08 15.96 -3.83
CA ASP A 188 -3.21 15.21 -3.26
C ASP A 188 -3.21 13.71 -3.65
N ILE A 189 -2.12 13.23 -4.26
CA ILE A 189 -2.02 11.85 -4.73
C ILE A 189 -1.59 10.95 -3.58
N THR A 190 -2.33 9.85 -3.42
CA THR A 190 -2.08 8.88 -2.35
C THR A 190 -1.28 7.69 -2.88
N ASP A 191 -1.75 7.02 -3.94
CA ASP A 191 -1.19 5.79 -4.54
C ASP A 191 -0.89 5.94 -6.03
#